data_AF-A0A5J4VA06-F1
#
_entry.id   AF-A0A5J4VA06-F1
#
_cell.length_a   1.000
_cell.length_b   1.000
_cell.length_c   1.000
_cell.angle_alpha   90.00
_cell.angle_beta   90.00
_cell.angle_gamma   90.00
#
_symmetry.space_group_name_H-M   'P 1'
#
loop_
_entity.id
_entity.type
_entity.pdbx_description
1 polymer ?
#
loop_
_entity_poly.entity_id
_entity_poly.type
_entity_poly.pdbx_seq_one_letter_code
_entity_poly.pdbx_strand_id
1 'polypeptide(L)'
;MESGKGINQKQNGISESGSNKSSTLNSGTIDSKQHIVNIQLQQDDKQYAISKAHLANVWNLLSRRSVDVDKVEHHIRIGSLNARLAQEQYNTLLIAHSENPNILRQYSVLMRDLYGDDRLGIEMLCEADLMEQGNKIDLLKNEDELRQNNDIWGTEEMNNKVNLSEL
;
A
#
# COMPACT_ATOMS: atom_id res chain seq x y z
N MET A 1 7.51 30.68 -57.04
CA MET A 1 7.45 32.13 -56.75
C MET A 1 6.15 32.29 -55.98
N GLU A 2 6.09 32.51 -54.68
CA GLU A 2 6.64 33.61 -53.86
C GLU A 2 6.32 33.23 -52.38
N SER A 3 7.28 32.87 -51.53
CA SER A 3 7.96 33.69 -50.50
C SER A 3 7.05 34.60 -49.66
N GLY A 4 6.75 34.19 -48.42
CA GLY A 4 6.28 35.07 -47.35
C GLY A 4 7.13 34.89 -46.08
N LYS A 5 8.16 35.71 -45.93
CA LYS A 5 8.98 35.87 -44.71
C LYS A 5 8.22 36.68 -43.66
N GLY A 6 8.32 36.27 -42.39
CA GLY A 6 8.08 37.11 -41.23
C GLY A 6 9.11 36.81 -40.15
N ILE A 7 10.11 37.68 -39.99
CA ILE A 7 11.14 37.66 -38.95
C ILE A 7 10.96 38.92 -38.12
N ASN A 8 10.89 38.80 -36.78
CA ASN A 8 11.31 39.75 -35.72
C ASN A 8 10.48 39.50 -34.45
N GLN A 9 10.94 39.67 -33.21
CA GLN A 9 12.21 40.09 -32.65
C GLN A 9 12.24 39.63 -31.19
N LYS A 10 13.46 39.50 -30.66
CA LYS A 10 13.81 39.08 -29.31
C LYS A 10 13.58 40.21 -28.30
N GLN A 11 13.09 39.92 -27.09
CA GLN A 11 13.39 40.75 -25.92
C GLN A 11 13.56 39.88 -24.67
N ASN A 12 14.77 39.94 -24.12
CA ASN A 12 15.16 39.36 -22.83
C ASN A 12 14.57 40.20 -21.68
N GLY A 13 14.15 39.53 -20.62
CA GLY A 13 13.89 40.14 -19.31
C GLY A 13 13.95 39.07 -18.23
N ILE A 14 15.05 39.05 -17.48
CA ILE A 14 15.30 38.16 -16.35
C ILE A 14 14.41 38.60 -15.18
N SER A 15 13.78 37.66 -14.49
CA SER A 15 13.42 37.80 -13.07
C SER A 15 13.51 36.42 -12.43
N GLU A 16 14.65 36.18 -11.78
CA GLU A 16 14.80 35.12 -10.80
C GLU A 16 13.83 35.40 -9.65
N SER A 17 12.95 34.44 -9.37
CA SER A 17 12.23 34.37 -8.11
C SER A 17 12.29 32.92 -7.66
N GLY A 18 13.14 32.69 -6.67
CA GLY A 18 13.42 31.39 -6.07
C GLY A 18 12.14 30.64 -5.77
N SER A 19 11.95 29.53 -6.47
CA SER A 19 10.97 28.51 -6.10
C SER A 19 11.72 27.43 -5.35
N ASN A 20 11.47 27.36 -4.05
CA ASN A 20 11.89 26.28 -3.18
C ASN A 20 11.60 24.94 -3.86
N LYS A 21 12.63 24.24 -4.31
CA LYS A 21 12.49 22.85 -4.77
C LYS A 21 12.35 21.97 -3.54
N SER A 22 11.10 21.90 -3.13
CA SER A 22 10.46 20.82 -2.40
C SER A 22 11.10 19.46 -2.71
N SER A 23 11.30 18.70 -1.64
CA SER A 23 11.68 17.30 -1.55
C SER A 23 10.69 16.36 -2.27
N THR A 24 10.56 16.49 -3.60
CA THR A 24 9.59 15.76 -4.42
C THR A 24 10.29 14.81 -5.39
N LEU A 25 11.18 13.94 -4.88
CA LEU A 25 11.77 12.87 -5.71
C LEU A 25 11.34 11.46 -5.28
N ASN A 26 10.78 11.28 -4.08
CA ASN A 26 10.33 9.95 -3.61
C ASN A 26 8.81 9.71 -3.74
N SER A 27 8.00 10.75 -4.00
CA SER A 27 6.54 10.61 -4.01
C SER A 27 6.01 9.77 -5.18
N GLY A 28 6.63 9.85 -6.37
CA GLY A 28 6.14 9.13 -7.57
C GLY A 28 6.44 7.63 -7.55
N THR A 29 7.55 7.22 -6.90
CA THR A 29 7.96 5.80 -6.84
C THR A 29 7.18 5.03 -5.78
N ILE A 30 6.78 5.69 -4.69
CA ILE A 30 5.94 5.11 -3.62
C ILE A 30 4.52 4.87 -4.14
N ASP A 31 3.95 5.84 -4.85
CA ASP A 31 2.59 5.74 -5.41
C ASP A 31 2.46 4.62 -6.45
N SER A 32 3.45 4.47 -7.34
CA SER A 32 3.45 3.40 -8.33
C SER A 32 3.57 1.99 -7.72
N LYS A 33 4.39 1.81 -6.67
CA LYS A 33 4.49 0.53 -5.95
C LYS A 33 3.20 0.18 -5.24
N GLN A 34 2.59 1.15 -4.55
CA GLN A 34 1.31 0.95 -3.87
C GLN A 34 0.19 0.62 -4.86
N HIS A 35 0.18 1.26 -6.03
CA HIS A 35 -0.79 0.97 -7.08
C HIS A 35 -0.70 -0.49 -7.58
N ILE A 36 0.51 -1.02 -7.77
CA ILE A 36 0.72 -2.42 -8.17
C ILE A 36 0.21 -3.38 -7.09
N VAL A 37 0.50 -3.11 -5.81
CA VAL A 37 -0.01 -3.91 -4.69
C VAL A 37 -1.54 -3.91 -4.66
N ASN A 38 -2.17 -2.77 -4.87
CA ASN A 38 -3.63 -2.67 -4.87
C ASN A 38 -4.26 -3.46 -6.03
N ILE A 39 -3.66 -3.45 -7.22
CA ILE A 39 -4.12 -4.27 -8.35
C ILE A 39 -4.02 -5.76 -8.00
N GLN A 40 -2.91 -6.18 -7.38
CA GLN A 40 -2.73 -7.57 -7.02
C GLN A 40 -3.72 -8.02 -5.96
N LEU A 41 -3.94 -7.22 -4.91
CA LEU A 41 -4.95 -7.49 -3.89
C LEU A 41 -6.37 -7.60 -4.49
N GLN A 42 -6.72 -6.77 -5.47
CA GLN A 42 -8.00 -6.89 -6.17
C GLN A 42 -8.16 -8.20 -6.94
N GLN A 43 -7.06 -8.72 -7.52
CA GLN A 43 -7.09 -10.04 -8.17
C GLN A 43 -7.32 -11.15 -7.14
N ASP A 44 -6.79 -10.99 -5.94
CA ASP A 44 -6.87 -11.97 -4.86
C ASP A 44 -8.28 -12.01 -4.27
N ASP A 45 -8.85 -10.83 -4.04
CA ASP A 45 -10.25 -10.67 -3.64
C ASP A 45 -11.20 -11.36 -4.63
N LYS A 46 -10.88 -11.31 -5.92
CA LYS A 46 -11.66 -12.02 -6.95
C LYS A 46 -11.56 -13.54 -6.78
N GLN A 47 -10.36 -14.09 -6.59
CA GLN A 47 -10.17 -15.54 -6.39
C GLN A 47 -10.86 -16.01 -5.10
N TYR A 48 -10.69 -15.26 -4.01
CA TYR A 48 -11.39 -15.49 -2.75
C TYR A 48 -12.91 -15.47 -2.93
N ALA A 49 -13.46 -14.47 -3.62
CA ALA A 49 -14.90 -14.35 -3.86
C ALA A 49 -15.45 -15.52 -4.69
N ILE A 50 -14.73 -15.94 -5.73
CA ILE A 50 -15.10 -17.13 -6.53
C ILE A 50 -15.13 -18.36 -5.62
N SER A 51 -14.08 -18.58 -4.83
CA SER A 51 -14.01 -19.72 -3.93
C SER A 51 -15.19 -19.76 -2.96
N LYS A 52 -15.44 -18.64 -2.28
CA LYS A 52 -16.54 -18.49 -1.31
C LYS A 52 -17.91 -18.77 -1.95
N ALA A 53 -18.15 -18.29 -3.16
CA ALA A 53 -19.39 -18.56 -3.89
C ALA A 53 -19.57 -20.05 -4.22
N HIS A 54 -18.50 -20.73 -4.63
CA HIS A 54 -18.54 -22.16 -4.90
C HIS A 54 -18.74 -22.99 -3.63
N LEU A 55 -18.10 -22.64 -2.51
CA LEU A 55 -18.32 -23.31 -1.23
C LEU A 55 -19.75 -23.09 -0.69
N ALA A 56 -20.33 -21.90 -0.86
CA ALA A 56 -21.73 -21.66 -0.54
C ALA A 56 -22.66 -22.57 -1.38
N ASN A 57 -22.35 -22.78 -2.65
CA ASN A 57 -23.10 -23.73 -3.49
C ASN A 57 -22.94 -25.19 -3.03
N VAL A 58 -21.75 -25.60 -2.57
CA VAL A 58 -21.54 -26.91 -1.95
C VAL A 58 -22.47 -27.08 -0.75
N TRP A 59 -22.51 -26.10 0.16
CA TRP A 59 -23.40 -26.14 1.32
C TRP A 59 -24.88 -26.23 0.91
N ASN A 60 -25.30 -25.43 -0.08
CA ASN A 60 -26.66 -25.45 -0.61
C ASN A 60 -27.04 -26.78 -1.30
N LEU A 61 -26.08 -27.54 -1.81
CA LEU A 61 -26.29 -28.85 -2.40
C LEU A 61 -26.35 -29.94 -1.34
N LEU A 62 -25.44 -29.90 -0.36
CA LEU A 62 -25.35 -30.86 0.75
C LEU A 62 -26.53 -30.77 1.73
N SER A 63 -27.11 -29.58 1.88
CA SER A 63 -28.29 -29.36 2.74
C SER A 63 -29.60 -29.89 2.13
N ARG A 64 -29.58 -30.41 0.89
CA ARG A 64 -30.77 -30.99 0.25
C ARG A 64 -31.00 -32.41 0.72
N ARG A 65 -32.27 -32.85 0.66
CA ARG A 65 -32.66 -34.23 1.00
C ARG A 65 -31.99 -35.29 0.11
N SER A 66 -31.69 -34.96 -1.13
CA SER A 66 -30.96 -35.80 -2.09
C SER A 66 -29.73 -35.06 -2.58
N VAL A 67 -28.57 -35.73 -2.54
CA VAL A 67 -27.28 -35.14 -2.91
C VAL A 67 -26.89 -35.58 -4.32
N ASP A 68 -26.65 -34.59 -5.19
CA ASP A 68 -26.04 -34.78 -6.51
C ASP A 68 -24.52 -34.68 -6.34
N VAL A 69 -23.87 -35.84 -6.21
CA VAL A 69 -22.44 -35.94 -5.88
C VAL A 69 -21.57 -35.31 -6.95
N ASP A 70 -21.91 -35.49 -8.23
CA ASP A 70 -21.15 -34.93 -9.35
C ASP A 70 -21.15 -33.40 -9.33
N LYS A 71 -22.31 -32.78 -9.03
CA LYS A 71 -22.39 -31.32 -8.85
C LYS A 71 -21.62 -30.83 -7.63
N VAL A 72 -21.70 -31.55 -6.51
CA VAL A 72 -20.94 -31.22 -5.30
C VAL A 72 -19.44 -31.27 -5.61
N GLU A 73 -18.95 -32.33 -6.24
CA GLU A 73 -17.53 -32.47 -6.60
C GLU A 73 -17.08 -31.35 -7.56
N HIS A 74 -17.89 -30.99 -8.55
CA HIS A 74 -17.60 -29.89 -9.45
C HIS A 74 -17.38 -28.56 -8.72
N HIS A 75 -18.29 -28.21 -7.80
CA HIS A 75 -18.14 -26.98 -7.02
C HIS A 75 -16.97 -27.04 -6.03
N ILE A 76 -16.72 -28.20 -5.40
CA ILE A 76 -15.54 -28.40 -4.54
C ILE A 76 -14.27 -28.16 -5.34
N ARG A 77 -14.12 -28.77 -6.52
CA ARG A 77 -12.91 -28.63 -7.33
C ARG A 77 -12.61 -27.17 -7.68
N ILE A 78 -13.62 -26.41 -8.11
CA ILE A 78 -13.45 -25.00 -8.44
C ILE A 78 -13.16 -24.19 -7.17
N GLY A 79 -13.94 -24.39 -6.10
CA GLY A 79 -13.77 -23.70 -4.83
C GLY A 79 -12.36 -23.85 -4.27
N SER A 80 -11.89 -25.10 -4.16
CA SER A 80 -10.55 -25.42 -3.63
C SER A 80 -9.43 -24.88 -4.52
N LEU A 81 -9.59 -24.89 -5.85
CA LEU A 81 -8.58 -24.33 -6.75
C LEU A 81 -8.43 -22.82 -6.53
N ASN A 82 -9.53 -22.08 -6.45
CA ASN A 82 -9.49 -20.63 -6.27
C ASN A 82 -9.01 -20.24 -4.86
N ALA A 83 -9.34 -21.03 -3.82
CA ALA A 83 -8.82 -20.84 -2.47
C ALA A 83 -7.28 -20.95 -2.45
N ARG A 84 -6.74 -21.99 -3.09
CA ARG A 84 -5.30 -22.21 -3.18
C ARG A 84 -4.60 -21.11 -3.96
N LEU A 85 -5.16 -20.66 -5.09
CA LEU A 85 -4.59 -19.56 -5.87
C LEU A 85 -4.55 -18.25 -5.05
N ALA A 86 -5.64 -17.93 -4.32
CA ALA A 86 -5.64 -16.77 -3.43
C ALA A 86 -4.56 -16.90 -2.34
N GLN A 87 -4.40 -18.09 -1.74
CA GLN A 87 -3.37 -18.35 -0.73
C GLN A 87 -1.94 -18.17 -1.27
N GLU A 88 -1.64 -18.77 -2.42
CA GLU A 88 -0.32 -18.66 -3.09
C GLU A 88 0.02 -17.19 -3.40
N GLN A 89 -0.98 -16.41 -3.79
CA GLN A 89 -0.81 -15.00 -4.12
C GLN A 89 -0.62 -14.12 -2.87
N TYR A 90 -1.38 -14.35 -1.79
CA TYR A 90 -1.13 -13.66 -0.51
C TYR A 90 0.25 -13.98 0.06
N ASN A 91 0.72 -15.24 -0.05
CA ASN A 91 2.09 -15.60 0.35
C ASN A 91 3.14 -14.81 -0.45
N THR A 92 2.94 -14.68 -1.76
CA THR A 92 3.83 -13.90 -2.63
C THR A 92 3.83 -12.42 -2.24
N LEU A 93 2.65 -11.86 -1.96
CA LEU A 93 2.48 -10.48 -1.52
C LEU A 93 3.14 -10.21 -0.17
N LEU A 94 3.02 -11.11 0.80
CA LEU A 94 3.68 -10.97 2.10
C LEU A 94 5.21 -11.04 2.00
N ILE A 95 5.76 -11.83 1.08
CA ILE A 95 7.21 -11.86 0.83
C ILE A 95 7.67 -10.53 0.24
N ALA A 96 6.88 -9.95 -0.68
CA ALA A 96 7.24 -8.72 -1.38
C ALA A 96 7.01 -7.45 -0.56
N HIS A 97 6.02 -7.45 0.34
CA HIS A 97 5.51 -6.29 1.07
C HIS A 97 5.15 -6.64 2.51
N SER A 98 6.10 -7.24 3.23
CA SER A 98 5.89 -7.73 4.60
C SER A 98 5.51 -6.63 5.59
N GLU A 99 5.81 -5.37 5.27
CA GLU A 99 5.50 -4.18 6.05
C GLU A 99 4.05 -3.69 5.89
N ASN A 100 3.27 -4.28 4.98
CA ASN A 100 1.90 -3.84 4.70
C ASN A 100 0.86 -4.63 5.52
N PRO A 101 0.30 -4.05 6.59
CA PRO A 101 -0.65 -4.74 7.47
C PRO A 101 -1.98 -5.07 6.79
N ASN A 102 -2.36 -4.36 5.71
CA ASN A 102 -3.59 -4.66 4.98
C ASN A 102 -3.56 -6.04 4.31
N ILE A 103 -2.37 -6.50 3.87
CA ILE A 103 -2.20 -7.83 3.28
C ILE A 103 -2.52 -8.91 4.32
N LEU A 104 -2.01 -8.76 5.55
CA LEU A 104 -2.32 -9.67 6.66
C LEU A 104 -3.81 -9.68 7.00
N ARG A 105 -4.47 -8.51 7.01
CA ARG A 105 -5.91 -8.44 7.27
C ARG A 105 -6.73 -9.21 6.23
N GLN A 106 -6.47 -8.99 4.95
CA GLN A 106 -7.21 -9.70 3.90
C GLN A 106 -6.90 -11.20 3.92
N TYR A 107 -5.64 -11.57 4.12
CA TYR A 107 -5.24 -12.97 4.17
C TYR A 107 -5.82 -13.71 5.40
N SER A 108 -5.99 -13.01 6.53
CA SER A 108 -6.68 -13.55 7.71
C SER A 108 -8.13 -13.95 7.42
N VAL A 109 -8.84 -13.16 6.59
CA VAL A 109 -10.23 -13.46 6.20
C VAL A 109 -10.27 -14.73 5.37
N LEU A 110 -9.32 -14.92 4.45
CA LEU A 110 -9.18 -16.16 3.67
C LEU A 110 -8.98 -17.38 4.58
N MET A 111 -8.07 -17.28 5.57
CA MET A 111 -7.76 -18.37 6.49
C MET A 111 -8.96 -18.80 7.33
N ARG A 112 -9.73 -17.82 7.82
CA ARG A 112 -10.92 -18.07 8.63
C ARG A 112 -12.07 -18.62 7.80
N ASP A 113 -12.40 -17.96 6.69
CA ASP A 113 -13.61 -18.28 5.93
C ASP A 113 -13.49 -19.56 5.10
N LEU A 114 -12.31 -19.84 4.53
CA LEU A 114 -12.15 -20.97 3.60
C LEU A 114 -11.41 -22.16 4.23
N TYR A 115 -10.41 -21.91 5.07
CA TYR A 115 -9.62 -22.97 5.70
C TYR A 115 -10.11 -23.32 7.11
N GLY A 116 -10.95 -22.48 7.72
CA GLY A 116 -11.41 -22.67 9.09
C GLY A 116 -10.31 -22.55 10.14
N ASP A 117 -9.16 -21.95 9.78
CA ASP A 117 -8.05 -21.74 10.71
C ASP A 117 -8.23 -20.41 11.45
N ASP A 118 -9.14 -20.44 12.43
CA ASP A 118 -9.45 -19.27 13.26
C ASP A 118 -8.23 -18.79 14.05
N ARG A 119 -7.39 -19.71 14.53
CA ARG A 119 -6.21 -19.35 15.32
C ARG A 119 -5.23 -18.54 14.48
N LEU A 120 -4.86 -19.06 13.31
CA LEU A 120 -3.95 -18.36 12.40
C LEU A 120 -4.56 -17.02 11.95
N GLY A 121 -5.85 -16.99 11.62
CA GLY A 121 -6.54 -15.76 11.25
C GLY A 121 -6.48 -14.69 12.35
N ILE A 122 -6.67 -15.08 13.61
CA ILE A 122 -6.56 -14.15 14.76
C ILE A 122 -5.11 -13.67 14.95
N GLU A 123 -4.14 -14.58 14.89
CA GLU A 123 -2.72 -14.25 15.01
C GLU A 123 -2.29 -13.20 13.96
N MET A 124 -2.75 -13.38 12.71
CA MET A 124 -2.45 -12.45 11.62
C MET A 124 -3.10 -11.07 11.81
N LEU A 125 -4.32 -11.01 12.36
CA LEU A 125 -4.98 -9.75 12.71
C LEU A 125 -4.22 -9.02 13.82
N CYS A 126 -3.80 -9.74 14.86
CA CYS A 126 -3.00 -9.16 15.94
C CYS A 126 -1.66 -8.62 15.42
N GLU A 127 -0.97 -9.35 14.54
CA GLU A 127 0.28 -8.89 13.93
C GLU A 127 0.05 -7.62 13.11
N ALA A 128 -1.01 -7.56 12.31
CA ALA A 128 -1.36 -6.36 11.54
C ALA A 128 -1.57 -5.13 12.44
N ASP A 129 -2.23 -5.30 13.59
CA ASP A 129 -2.45 -4.22 14.55
C ASP A 129 -1.14 -3.77 15.22
N LEU A 130 -0.23 -4.70 15.52
CA LEU A 130 1.09 -4.39 16.07
C LEU A 130 1.96 -3.61 15.07
N MET A 131 1.93 -3.99 13.79
CA MET A 131 2.65 -3.30 12.73
C MET A 131 2.20 -1.84 12.58
N GLU A 132 0.90 -1.58 12.65
CA GLU A 132 0.38 -0.20 12.57
C GLU A 132 0.76 0.63 13.80
N GLN A 133 0.75 0.02 14.99
CA GLN A 133 1.22 0.68 16.21
C GLN A 133 2.71 1.00 16.13
N GLY A 134 3.54 0.05 15.69
CA GLY A 134 4.98 0.25 15.47
C GLY A 134 5.25 1.39 14.48
N ASN A 135 4.61 1.35 13.31
CA ASN A 135 4.73 2.40 12.29
C ASN A 135 4.34 3.78 12.84
N LYS A 136 3.29 3.86 13.66
CA LYS A 136 2.87 5.12 14.29
C LYS A 136 3.91 5.63 15.29
N ILE A 137 4.50 4.76 16.09
CA ILE A 137 5.55 5.13 17.06
C ILE A 137 6.79 5.66 16.34
N ASP A 138 7.20 5.01 15.25
CA ASP A 138 8.39 5.42 14.49
C ASP A 138 8.18 6.77 13.79
N LEU A 139 6.97 7.03 13.28
CA LEU A 139 6.61 8.35 12.74
C LEU A 139 6.72 9.46 13.79
N LEU A 140 6.20 9.23 15.00
CA LEU A 140 6.24 10.21 16.09
C LEU A 140 7.68 10.53 16.52
N LYS A 141 8.56 9.53 16.60
CA LYS A 141 9.99 9.74 16.91
C LYS A 141 10.68 10.59 15.84
N ASN A 142 10.41 10.33 14.56
CA ASN A 142 10.98 11.09 13.46
C ASN A 142 10.51 12.56 13.47
N GLU A 143 9.25 12.83 13.83
CA GLU A 143 8.74 14.21 13.98
C GLU A 143 9.42 14.93 15.15
N ASP A 144 9.60 14.27 16.29
CA ASP A 144 10.30 14.85 17.44
C ASP A 144 11.78 15.16 17.12
N GLU A 145 12.48 14.28 16.39
CA GLU A 145 13.85 14.52 15.93
C GLU A 145 13.94 15.69 14.94
N LEU A 146 13.00 15.80 13.99
CA LEU A 146 12.93 16.93 13.05
C LEU A 146 12.68 18.27 13.78
N ARG A 147 11.84 18.27 14.82
CA ARG A 147 11.61 19.47 15.65
C ARG A 147 12.86 19.88 16.41
N GLN A 148 13.55 18.93 17.06
CA GLN A 148 14.79 19.21 17.78
C GLN A 148 15.90 19.72 16.86
N ASN A 149 16.03 19.18 15.64
CA ASN A 149 17.02 19.64 14.68
C ASN A 149 16.76 21.07 14.19
N ASN A 150 15.49 21.46 13.98
CA ASN A 150 15.16 22.84 13.59
C ASN A 150 15.39 23.85 14.73
N ASP A 151 15.15 23.45 15.98
CA ASP A 151 15.39 24.31 17.14
C ASP A 151 16.89 24.60 17.35
N ILE A 152 17.78 23.65 17.03
CA ILE A 152 19.24 23.83 17.11
C ILE A 152 19.74 24.86 16.09
N TRP A 153 19.28 24.81 14.84
CA TRP A 153 19.66 25.78 13.79
C TRP A 153 19.06 27.18 13.99
N GLY A 154 17.90 27.30 14.67
CA GLY A 154 17.30 28.59 15.01
C GLY A 154 18.11 29.42 16.03
N THR A 155 18.98 28.77 16.80
CA THR A 155 19.84 29.43 17.80
C THR A 155 21.14 30.01 17.24
N GLU A 156 21.63 29.56 16.08
CA GLU A 156 22.89 30.05 15.51
C GLU A 156 22.74 31.40 14.78
N GLU A 157 21.55 31.74 14.27
CA GLU A 157 21.30 33.04 13.62
C GLU A 157 21.30 34.23 14.60
N MET A 158 21.14 33.99 15.91
CA MET A 158 21.18 35.07 16.92
C MET A 158 22.58 35.35 17.48
N ASN A 159 23.53 34.41 17.38
CA ASN A 159 24.89 34.61 17.91
C ASN A 159 25.84 35.35 16.97
N ASN A 160 25.48 35.56 15.70
CA ASN A 160 26.33 36.25 14.72
C ASN A 160 26.08 37.76 14.62
N LYS A 161 25.26 38.36 15.50
CA LYS A 161 24.93 39.80 15.50
C LYS A 161 25.61 40.64 16.59
N VAL A 162 26.48 40.07 17.44
CA VAL A 162 26.99 40.79 18.63
C VAL A 162 28.43 41.33 18.51
N ASN A 163 29.20 41.05 17.45
CA ASN A 163 30.61 41.49 17.39
C ASN A 163 30.98 42.33 16.15
N LEU A 164 30.36 43.51 15.98
CA LEU A 164 30.80 44.49 14.98
C LEU A 164 30.83 45.96 15.49
N SER A 165 31.03 46.17 16.80
CA SER A 165 31.04 47.52 17.39
C SER A 165 32.32 47.93 18.13
N GLU A 166 33.46 47.31 17.86
CA GLU A 166 34.76 47.85 18.28
C GLU A 166 35.74 47.87 17.10
N LEU A 167 35.72 48.99 16.37
CA LEU A 167 36.78 49.45 15.47
C LEU A 167 37.09 50.91 15.82
#